data_AF-A0A6T5V732-F1
#
_entry.id   AF-A0A6T5V732-F1
#
_cell.length_a   1.000
_cell.length_b   1.000
_cell.length_c   1.000
_cell.angle_alpha   90.00
_cell.angle_beta   90.00
_cell.angle_gamma   90.00
#
_symmetry.space_group_name_H-M   'P 1'
#
loop_
_entity.id
_entity.type
_entity.pdbx_description
1 polymer ?
#
loop_
_entity_poly.entity_id
_entity_poly.type
_entity_poly.pdbx_seq_one_letter_code
_entity_poly.pdbx_strand_id
1 'polypeptide(L)'
;DDNKFVSYGSGDVTKYESLSDAVKGASGVIFAASASKNGGDAAHVDYFGVANTANACVANKIPKLAVISSGAVTRPSSIGFKITNVFGRIMDYKIAGETELRKAYEGNNDLSYVVVRPGGLSDEDSKGPSGVEVSQGDILSAEIGREDVAEVTVSALLSSKTNDATIECYGSGGETLFGQKTGPSKLAKDLPDPTKYKHLSSESYDALFDGILSDSDMLKTGIVSDYTGSKIEPLSSF
;
A
#
# COMPACT_ATOMS: atom_id res chain seq x y z
N ASP A 1 0.15 -27.73 -17.28
CA ASP A 1 -1.07 -27.09 -16.75
C ASP A 1 -0.72 -26.06 -15.70
N ASP A 2 -0.48 -24.84 -16.17
CA ASP A 2 -0.09 -23.70 -15.33
C ASP A 2 -1.22 -23.24 -14.38
N ASN A 3 -2.43 -23.78 -14.55
CA ASN A 3 -3.61 -23.46 -13.72
C ASN A 3 -3.80 -24.35 -12.48
N LYS A 4 -2.92 -25.34 -12.19
CA LYS A 4 -3.16 -26.24 -11.04
C LYS A 4 -3.05 -25.55 -9.66
N PHE A 5 -2.46 -24.36 -9.60
CA PHE A 5 -2.27 -23.58 -8.38
C PHE A 5 -3.23 -22.39 -8.27
N VAL A 6 -4.14 -22.22 -9.24
CA VAL A 6 -5.10 -21.12 -9.27
C VAL A 6 -6.50 -21.71 -9.17
N SER A 7 -7.27 -21.22 -8.20
CA SER A 7 -8.71 -21.47 -8.12
C SER A 7 -9.43 -20.12 -8.08
N TYR A 8 -10.65 -20.09 -8.60
CA TYR A 8 -11.45 -18.88 -8.69
C TYR A 8 -12.58 -18.93 -7.68
N GLY A 9 -12.79 -17.82 -6.98
CA GLY A 9 -13.94 -17.57 -6.11
C GLY A 9 -14.69 -16.31 -6.56
N SER A 10 -15.84 -16.06 -5.93
CA SER A 10 -16.60 -14.82 -6.12
C SER A 10 -16.54 -13.99 -4.84
N GLY A 11 -16.41 -12.67 -4.98
CA GLY A 11 -16.42 -11.72 -3.89
C GLY A 11 -16.58 -10.30 -4.44
N ASP A 12 -17.35 -9.48 -3.73
CA ASP A 12 -17.57 -8.07 -4.03
C ASP A 12 -17.09 -7.27 -2.82
N VAL A 13 -15.97 -6.55 -2.96
CA VAL A 13 -15.36 -5.81 -1.85
C VAL A 13 -16.30 -4.75 -1.28
N THR A 14 -17.29 -4.29 -2.06
CA THR A 14 -18.30 -3.33 -1.60
C THR A 14 -19.38 -3.97 -0.71
N LYS A 15 -19.41 -5.31 -0.61
CA LYS A 15 -20.40 -6.09 0.15
C LYS A 15 -19.71 -7.04 1.12
N TYR A 16 -19.63 -6.63 2.37
CA TYR A 16 -18.95 -7.37 3.45
C TYR A 16 -19.36 -8.85 3.51
N GLU A 17 -20.66 -9.14 3.39
CA GLU A 17 -21.22 -10.49 3.47
C GLU A 17 -20.70 -11.44 2.38
N SER A 18 -20.20 -10.90 1.27
CA SER A 18 -19.64 -11.71 0.18
C SER A 18 -18.18 -12.13 0.42
N LEU A 19 -17.50 -11.55 1.41
CA LEU A 19 -16.05 -11.71 1.57
C LEU A 19 -15.65 -12.86 2.48
N SER A 20 -16.52 -13.30 3.39
CA SER A 20 -16.16 -14.34 4.35
C SER A 20 -15.75 -15.64 3.65
N ASP A 21 -16.54 -16.09 2.67
CA ASP A 21 -16.22 -17.31 1.91
C ASP A 21 -15.01 -17.11 0.99
N ALA A 22 -14.78 -15.90 0.49
CA ALA A 22 -13.66 -15.58 -0.39
C ALA A 22 -12.30 -15.66 0.31
N VAL A 23 -12.24 -15.32 1.61
CA VAL A 23 -10.97 -15.34 2.39
C VAL A 23 -10.79 -16.60 3.23
N LYS A 24 -11.84 -17.40 3.42
CA LYS A 24 -11.86 -18.50 4.38
C LYS A 24 -10.73 -19.51 4.13
N GLY A 25 -9.95 -19.78 5.17
CA GLY A 25 -8.86 -20.75 5.14
C GLY A 25 -7.60 -20.27 4.42
N ALA A 26 -7.55 -19.02 3.97
CA ALA A 26 -6.33 -18.44 3.41
C ALA A 26 -5.25 -18.23 4.49
N SER A 27 -3.99 -18.48 4.14
CA SER A 27 -2.84 -18.18 5.01
C SER A 27 -2.41 -16.71 4.93
N GLY A 28 -2.94 -15.97 3.95
CA GLY A 28 -2.73 -14.55 3.75
C GLY A 28 -3.63 -14.05 2.62
N VAL A 29 -3.95 -12.76 2.64
CA VAL A 29 -4.81 -12.12 1.63
C VAL A 29 -4.08 -10.90 1.06
N ILE A 30 -4.21 -10.68 -0.25
CA ILE A 30 -3.73 -9.47 -0.92
C ILE A 30 -4.94 -8.70 -1.44
N PHE A 31 -5.10 -7.46 -1.00
CA PHE A 31 -6.05 -6.51 -1.58
C PHE A 31 -5.36 -5.70 -2.67
N ALA A 32 -5.62 -6.08 -3.92
CA ALA A 32 -5.12 -5.40 -5.13
C ALA A 32 -6.25 -4.74 -5.96
N ALA A 33 -7.45 -4.63 -5.39
CA ALA A 33 -8.58 -3.97 -6.03
C ALA A 33 -8.46 -2.44 -5.86
N SER A 34 -8.87 -1.69 -6.86
CA SER A 34 -8.90 -0.21 -6.81
C SER A 34 -9.90 0.30 -7.85
N ALA A 35 -10.51 1.45 -7.58
CA ALA A 35 -11.38 2.09 -8.57
C ALA A 35 -10.59 2.44 -9.84
N SER A 36 -11.24 2.34 -10.99
CA SER A 36 -10.63 2.67 -12.27
C SER A 36 -11.62 3.32 -13.22
N LYS A 37 -11.13 3.82 -14.35
CA LYS A 37 -11.98 4.31 -15.45
C LYS A 37 -12.97 3.26 -15.97
N ASN A 38 -12.69 1.98 -15.71
CA ASN A 38 -13.48 0.85 -16.19
C ASN A 38 -14.52 0.36 -15.16
N GLY A 39 -14.59 0.95 -13.96
CA GLY A 39 -15.60 0.60 -12.97
C GLY A 39 -15.16 0.80 -11.53
N GLY A 40 -16.18 0.80 -10.65
CA GLY A 40 -16.04 1.13 -9.24
C GLY A 40 -15.82 2.63 -8.99
N ASP A 41 -16.03 3.05 -7.75
CA ASP A 41 -15.59 4.36 -7.27
C ASP A 41 -14.69 4.19 -6.06
N ALA A 42 -13.83 5.18 -5.84
CA ALA A 42 -12.77 5.07 -4.85
C ALA A 42 -13.31 4.97 -3.42
N ALA A 43 -14.50 5.53 -3.14
CA ALA A 43 -15.06 5.44 -1.81
C ALA A 43 -15.54 4.02 -1.49
N HIS A 44 -16.20 3.36 -2.42
CA HIS A 44 -16.67 1.99 -2.19
C HIS A 44 -15.55 0.96 -2.32
N VAL A 45 -14.57 1.17 -3.20
CA VAL A 45 -13.49 0.19 -3.43
C VAL A 45 -12.28 0.45 -2.53
N ASP A 46 -11.65 1.63 -2.63
CA ASP A 46 -10.39 1.93 -1.94
C ASP A 46 -10.56 2.27 -0.46
N TYR A 47 -11.77 2.69 -0.05
CA TYR A 47 -12.10 2.93 1.36
C TYR A 47 -12.93 1.79 1.98
N PHE A 48 -14.22 1.68 1.63
CA PHE A 48 -15.09 0.65 2.22
C PHE A 48 -14.65 -0.77 1.86
N GLY A 49 -14.13 -0.99 0.65
CA GLY A 49 -13.62 -2.30 0.23
C GLY A 49 -12.45 -2.77 1.10
N VAL A 50 -11.49 -1.89 1.36
CA VAL A 50 -10.37 -2.18 2.28
C VAL A 50 -10.89 -2.47 3.69
N ALA A 51 -11.80 -1.64 4.21
CA ALA A 51 -12.39 -1.85 5.53
C ALA A 51 -13.13 -3.19 5.63
N ASN A 52 -13.94 -3.53 4.63
CA ASN A 52 -14.68 -4.79 4.56
C ASN A 52 -13.72 -5.99 4.51
N THR A 53 -12.69 -5.94 3.67
CA THR A 53 -11.70 -7.01 3.58
C THR A 53 -10.91 -7.18 4.87
N ALA A 54 -10.51 -6.09 5.52
CA ALA A 54 -9.82 -6.13 6.81
C ALA A 54 -10.68 -6.80 7.88
N ASN A 55 -11.94 -6.37 8.03
CA ASN A 55 -12.88 -6.97 8.96
C ASN A 55 -13.16 -8.45 8.65
N ALA A 56 -13.25 -8.83 7.37
CA ALA A 56 -13.44 -10.22 6.98
C ALA A 56 -12.21 -11.08 7.31
N CYS A 57 -11.00 -10.54 7.12
CA CYS A 57 -9.74 -11.21 7.48
C CYS A 57 -9.65 -11.42 8.99
N VAL A 58 -9.94 -10.40 9.79
CA VAL A 58 -9.95 -10.48 11.27
C VAL A 58 -10.99 -11.50 11.75
N ALA A 59 -12.22 -11.45 11.24
CA ALA A 59 -13.29 -12.38 11.60
C ALA A 59 -12.94 -13.85 11.26
N ASN A 60 -12.20 -14.07 10.18
CA ASN A 60 -11.76 -15.41 9.75
C ASN A 60 -10.35 -15.79 10.25
N LYS A 61 -9.72 -14.97 11.10
CA LYS A 61 -8.38 -15.19 11.66
C LYS A 61 -7.30 -15.41 10.59
N ILE A 62 -7.37 -14.63 9.52
CA ILE A 62 -6.37 -14.66 8.45
C ILE A 62 -5.07 -14.05 9.00
N PRO A 63 -3.94 -14.78 9.00
CA PRO A 63 -2.72 -14.35 9.68
C PRO A 63 -2.20 -12.98 9.23
N LYS A 64 -2.27 -12.69 7.92
CA LYS A 64 -1.82 -11.40 7.39
C LYS A 64 -2.61 -10.91 6.18
N LEU A 65 -2.92 -9.61 6.15
CA LEU A 65 -3.50 -8.90 5.00
C LEU A 65 -2.49 -7.91 4.44
N ALA A 66 -2.16 -8.03 3.15
CA ALA A 66 -1.40 -7.01 2.42
C ALA A 66 -2.36 -6.12 1.61
N VAL A 67 -2.24 -4.80 1.74
CA VAL A 67 -3.05 -3.84 0.97
C VAL A 67 -2.15 -3.01 0.06
N ILE A 68 -2.43 -3.05 -1.25
CA ILE A 68 -1.77 -2.18 -2.23
C ILE A 68 -2.50 -0.83 -2.24
N SER A 69 -1.85 0.18 -1.65
CA SER A 69 -2.32 1.56 -1.58
C SER A 69 -1.64 2.40 -2.66
N SER A 70 -1.09 3.56 -2.32
CA SER A 70 -0.35 4.45 -3.23
C SER A 70 0.66 5.28 -2.46
N GLY A 71 1.84 5.52 -3.05
CA GLY A 71 2.82 6.47 -2.52
C GLY A 71 2.27 7.89 -2.49
N ALA A 72 2.74 8.68 -1.52
CA ALA A 72 2.37 10.08 -1.30
C ALA A 72 0.91 10.32 -0.86
N VAL A 73 0.15 9.30 -0.44
CA VAL A 73 -1.20 9.46 0.13
C VAL A 73 -1.25 10.32 1.39
N THR A 74 -0.12 10.47 2.10
CA THR A 74 0.00 11.40 3.24
C THR A 74 0.53 12.79 2.86
N ARG A 75 0.70 13.08 1.56
CA ARG A 75 1.27 14.33 1.03
C ARG A 75 0.25 15.09 0.16
N PRO A 76 -0.85 15.63 0.72
CA PRO A 76 -1.91 16.28 -0.06
C PRO A 76 -1.47 17.55 -0.80
N SER A 77 -0.38 18.18 -0.39
CA SER A 77 0.21 19.32 -1.10
C SER A 77 1.00 18.91 -2.34
N SER A 78 1.44 17.65 -2.44
CA SER A 78 2.30 17.16 -3.51
C SER A 78 1.58 17.17 -4.87
N ILE A 79 2.36 17.33 -5.93
CA ILE A 79 1.81 17.35 -7.30
C ILE A 79 1.25 15.96 -7.66
N GLY A 80 1.97 14.88 -7.31
CA GLY A 80 1.52 13.51 -7.53
C GLY A 80 0.15 13.26 -6.90
N PHE A 81 -0.03 13.61 -5.62
CA PHE A 81 -1.33 13.52 -4.97
C PHE A 81 -2.39 14.31 -5.73
N LYS A 82 -2.14 15.60 -6.00
CA LYS A 82 -3.12 16.46 -6.67
C LYS A 82 -3.57 15.90 -8.01
N ILE A 83 -2.65 15.44 -8.86
CA ILE A 83 -2.93 14.85 -10.18
C ILE A 83 -3.76 13.59 -10.05
N THR A 84 -3.33 12.66 -9.20
CA THR A 84 -4.05 11.40 -8.99
C THR A 84 -5.43 11.64 -8.38
N ASN A 85 -5.59 12.69 -7.56
CA ASN A 85 -6.83 13.03 -6.89
C ASN A 85 -7.80 13.87 -7.74
N VAL A 86 -7.42 14.35 -8.94
CA VAL A 86 -8.26 15.22 -9.80
C VAL A 86 -9.60 14.57 -10.15
N PHE A 87 -9.64 13.24 -10.24
CA PHE A 87 -10.85 12.50 -10.59
C PHE A 87 -11.17 11.46 -9.53
N GLY A 88 -12.22 11.70 -8.73
CA GLY A 88 -12.77 10.72 -7.79
C GLY A 88 -12.09 10.66 -6.43
N ARG A 89 -11.18 11.59 -6.11
CA ARG A 89 -10.55 11.71 -4.79
C ARG A 89 -9.89 10.42 -4.26
N ILE A 90 -9.32 9.62 -5.17
CA ILE A 90 -8.83 8.28 -4.85
C ILE A 90 -7.74 8.26 -3.78
N MET A 91 -6.86 9.27 -3.73
CA MET A 91 -5.79 9.33 -2.74
C MET A 91 -6.36 9.57 -1.34
N ASP A 92 -7.41 10.40 -1.23
CA ASP A 92 -8.14 10.57 0.02
C ASP A 92 -8.73 9.22 0.47
N TYR A 93 -9.45 8.53 -0.41
CA TYR A 93 -10.10 7.26 -0.03
C TYR A 93 -9.12 6.14 0.28
N LYS A 94 -7.96 6.07 -0.39
CA LYS A 94 -6.90 5.10 -0.07
C LYS A 94 -6.41 5.29 1.37
N ILE A 95 -6.07 6.52 1.79
CA ILE A 95 -5.61 6.75 3.17
C ILE A 95 -6.72 6.53 4.21
N ALA A 96 -7.99 6.78 3.86
CA ALA A 96 -9.13 6.41 4.70
C ALA A 96 -9.26 4.89 4.85
N GLY A 97 -9.07 4.12 3.75
CA GLY A 97 -9.06 2.66 3.77
C GLY A 97 -7.94 2.11 4.65
N GLU A 98 -6.73 2.65 4.52
CA GLU A 98 -5.63 2.26 5.41
C GLU A 98 -5.91 2.60 6.89
N THR A 99 -6.64 3.68 7.16
CA THR A 99 -7.01 4.04 8.54
C THR A 99 -7.97 3.00 9.13
N GLU A 100 -8.98 2.54 8.38
CA GLU A 100 -9.90 1.50 8.85
C GLU A 100 -9.25 0.12 8.92
N LEU A 101 -8.29 -0.18 8.03
CA LEU A 101 -7.43 -1.35 8.17
C LEU A 101 -6.75 -1.36 9.54
N ARG A 102 -6.06 -0.27 9.90
CA ARG A 102 -5.37 -0.18 11.20
C ARG A 102 -6.33 -0.39 12.36
N LYS A 103 -7.48 0.29 12.36
CA LYS A 103 -8.54 0.12 13.37
C LYS A 103 -9.04 -1.32 13.49
N ALA A 104 -9.27 -2.01 12.37
CA ALA A 104 -9.75 -3.39 12.38
C ALA A 104 -8.75 -4.33 13.06
N TYR A 105 -7.45 -4.05 12.95
CA TYR A 105 -6.38 -4.85 13.55
C TYR A 105 -6.02 -4.42 14.99
N GLU A 106 -6.52 -3.29 15.49
CA GLU A 106 -6.31 -2.89 16.90
C GLU A 106 -6.79 -4.00 17.85
N GLY A 107 -5.90 -4.41 18.77
CA GLY A 107 -6.19 -5.47 19.75
C GLY A 107 -6.12 -6.90 19.22
N ASN A 108 -5.83 -7.11 17.93
CA ASN A 108 -5.69 -8.43 17.31
C ASN A 108 -4.21 -8.84 17.19
N ASN A 109 -3.52 -9.01 18.33
CA ASN A 109 -2.06 -9.19 18.37
C ASN A 109 -1.51 -10.44 17.67
N ASP A 110 -2.36 -11.42 17.35
CA ASP A 110 -1.98 -12.65 16.65
C ASP A 110 -2.16 -12.54 15.12
N LEU A 111 -2.74 -11.43 14.64
CA LEU A 111 -2.96 -11.12 13.23
C LEU A 111 -2.16 -9.88 12.86
N SER A 112 -1.81 -9.74 11.59
CA SER A 112 -1.04 -8.58 11.15
C SER A 112 -1.52 -8.05 9.80
N TYR A 113 -1.07 -6.86 9.44
CA TYR A 113 -1.22 -6.31 8.11
C TYR A 113 0.10 -5.79 7.57
N VAL A 114 0.14 -5.50 6.27
CA VAL A 114 1.16 -4.65 5.67
C VAL A 114 0.50 -3.75 4.62
N VAL A 115 0.81 -2.45 4.66
CA VAL A 115 0.43 -1.52 3.60
C VAL A 115 1.61 -1.33 2.66
N VAL A 116 1.39 -1.60 1.38
CA VAL A 116 2.39 -1.39 0.32
C VAL A 116 1.95 -0.21 -0.54
N ARG A 117 2.77 0.84 -0.58
CA ARG A 117 2.50 2.10 -1.28
C ARG A 117 3.43 2.23 -2.48
N PRO A 118 3.06 1.70 -3.66
CA PRO A 118 3.90 1.83 -4.84
C PRO A 118 3.99 3.29 -5.31
N GLY A 119 5.10 3.60 -5.96
CA GLY A 119 5.24 4.79 -6.80
C GLY A 119 4.34 4.79 -8.03
N GLY A 120 4.70 5.58 -9.05
CA GLY A 120 3.96 5.58 -10.32
C GLY A 120 4.03 4.22 -11.01
N LEU A 121 2.89 3.63 -11.37
CA LEU A 121 2.87 2.28 -11.96
C LEU A 121 3.24 2.33 -13.46
N SER A 122 4.21 1.52 -13.85
CA SER A 122 4.57 1.26 -15.25
C SER A 122 4.31 -0.21 -15.65
N ASP A 123 4.31 -0.47 -16.96
CA ASP A 123 4.24 -1.82 -17.54
C ASP A 123 5.62 -2.31 -18.00
N GLU A 124 6.70 -1.79 -17.41
CA GLU A 124 8.05 -2.32 -17.63
C GLU A 124 8.20 -3.70 -16.97
N ASP A 125 8.98 -4.57 -17.60
CA ASP A 125 9.35 -5.89 -17.06
C ASP A 125 10.03 -5.73 -15.68
N SER A 126 9.84 -6.74 -14.81
CA SER A 126 10.50 -6.80 -13.51
C SER A 126 12.02 -6.63 -13.62
N LYS A 127 12.56 -5.72 -12.81
CA LYS A 127 14.02 -5.51 -12.68
C LYS A 127 14.60 -6.38 -11.55
N GLY A 128 13.77 -7.16 -10.87
CA GLY A 128 14.15 -7.96 -9.72
C GLY A 128 14.46 -7.12 -8.48
N PRO A 129 14.87 -7.76 -7.36
CA PRO A 129 15.05 -7.08 -6.08
C PRO A 129 16.08 -5.95 -6.11
N SER A 130 17.17 -6.07 -6.89
CA SER A 130 18.17 -5.00 -7.07
C SER A 130 17.65 -3.83 -7.91
N GLY A 131 16.57 -4.06 -8.64
CA GLY A 131 15.77 -3.08 -9.35
C GLY A 131 14.75 -2.35 -8.49
N VAL A 132 14.67 -2.63 -7.19
CA VAL A 132 13.63 -2.11 -6.29
C VAL A 132 14.27 -1.39 -5.09
N GLU A 133 13.65 -0.28 -4.71
CA GLU A 133 13.94 0.44 -3.48
C GLU A 133 12.70 0.48 -2.57
N VAL A 134 12.89 0.28 -1.28
CA VAL A 134 11.83 0.36 -0.24
C VAL A 134 12.13 1.52 0.71
N SER A 135 11.11 2.29 1.09
CA SER A 135 11.22 3.35 2.12
C SER A 135 10.05 3.34 3.10
N GLN A 136 10.10 4.24 4.09
CA GLN A 136 8.96 4.58 4.94
C GLN A 136 8.82 6.10 5.08
N GLY A 137 7.58 6.60 5.01
CA GLY A 137 7.21 7.97 5.36
C GLY A 137 6.89 8.88 4.18
N ASP A 138 6.58 8.32 3.01
CA ASP A 138 6.28 9.08 1.78
C ASP A 138 7.35 10.16 1.50
N ILE A 139 8.61 9.76 1.56
CA ILE A 139 9.79 10.62 1.44
C ILE A 139 10.43 10.61 0.04
N LEU A 140 10.07 9.62 -0.78
CA LEU A 140 10.59 9.42 -2.13
C LEU A 140 9.45 9.41 -3.14
N SER A 141 9.82 9.57 -4.41
CA SER A 141 8.90 9.42 -5.53
C SER A 141 9.69 8.93 -6.73
N ALA A 142 9.23 7.83 -7.34
CA ALA A 142 9.70 7.31 -8.62
C ALA A 142 8.61 6.38 -9.19
N GLU A 143 8.78 5.94 -10.42
CA GLU A 143 7.98 4.87 -11.02
C GLU A 143 8.47 3.47 -10.60
N ILE A 144 7.60 2.47 -10.69
CA ILE A 144 7.88 1.05 -10.46
C ILE A 144 7.01 0.18 -11.39
N GLY A 145 7.58 -0.91 -11.92
CA GLY A 145 6.86 -1.87 -12.74
C GLY A 145 5.84 -2.67 -11.94
N ARG A 146 4.67 -2.96 -12.52
CA ARG A 146 3.61 -3.75 -11.85
C ARG A 146 4.08 -5.14 -11.38
N GLU A 147 4.99 -5.76 -12.13
CA GLU A 147 5.57 -7.05 -11.77
C GLU A 147 6.40 -6.95 -10.47
N ASP A 148 7.24 -5.91 -10.35
CA ASP A 148 8.02 -5.67 -9.14
C ASP A 148 7.12 -5.33 -7.93
N VAL A 149 6.01 -4.60 -8.15
CA VAL A 149 5.01 -4.36 -7.09
C VAL A 149 4.40 -5.68 -6.60
N ALA A 150 4.10 -6.61 -7.51
CA ALA A 150 3.56 -7.91 -7.14
C ALA A 150 4.56 -8.71 -6.29
N GLU A 151 5.84 -8.76 -6.71
CA GLU A 151 6.90 -9.46 -5.98
C GLU A 151 7.17 -8.85 -4.60
N VAL A 152 7.22 -7.52 -4.50
CA VAL A 152 7.34 -6.82 -3.21
C VAL A 152 6.16 -7.13 -2.31
N THR A 153 4.94 -7.13 -2.85
CA THR A 153 3.71 -7.35 -2.07
C THR A 153 3.64 -8.78 -1.54
N VAL A 154 3.95 -9.78 -2.36
CA VAL A 154 4.01 -11.18 -1.94
C VAL A 154 5.11 -11.38 -0.89
N SER A 155 6.31 -10.82 -1.13
CA SER A 155 7.43 -10.94 -0.20
C SER A 155 7.11 -10.26 1.14
N ALA A 156 6.45 -9.10 1.12
CA ALA A 156 6.02 -8.40 2.31
C ALA A 156 4.91 -9.15 3.06
N LEU A 157 3.98 -9.80 2.36
CA LEU A 157 2.97 -10.67 2.98
C LEU A 157 3.63 -11.85 3.72
N LEU A 158 4.72 -12.40 3.19
CA LEU A 158 5.39 -13.57 3.76
C LEU A 158 6.41 -13.23 4.86
N SER A 159 6.92 -11.99 4.89
CA SER A 159 7.93 -11.58 5.86
C SER A 159 7.32 -11.09 7.18
N SER A 160 7.89 -11.51 8.31
CA SER A 160 7.54 -10.96 9.62
C SER A 160 8.14 -9.56 9.87
N LYS A 161 9.14 -9.16 9.08
CA LYS A 161 9.81 -7.84 9.19
C LYS A 161 8.89 -6.67 8.81
N THR A 162 7.79 -6.96 8.12
CA THR A 162 6.80 -5.99 7.66
C THR A 162 5.47 -6.14 8.40
N ASN A 163 5.46 -6.79 9.56
CA ASN A 163 4.25 -6.89 10.37
C ASN A 163 3.86 -5.51 10.91
N ASP A 164 2.58 -5.18 10.72
CA ASP A 164 1.95 -3.93 11.16
C ASP A 164 2.71 -2.70 10.66
N ALA A 165 3.19 -2.79 9.42
CA ALA A 165 4.06 -1.79 8.81
C ALA A 165 3.47 -1.24 7.52
N THR A 166 3.83 0.01 7.25
CA THR A 166 3.64 0.70 5.98
C THR A 166 4.99 0.84 5.30
N ILE A 167 5.07 0.39 4.06
CA ILE A 167 6.25 0.52 3.21
C ILE A 167 5.86 1.21 1.91
N GLU A 168 6.73 2.07 1.38
CA GLU A 168 6.66 2.51 -0.01
C GLU A 168 7.67 1.75 -0.87
N CYS A 169 7.35 1.50 -2.13
CA CYS A 169 8.25 0.82 -3.06
C CYS A 169 8.36 1.54 -4.42
N TYR A 170 9.58 1.55 -4.96
CA TYR A 170 9.97 2.29 -6.16
C TYR A 170 10.94 1.48 -7.01
N GLY A 171 11.01 1.75 -8.32
CA GLY A 171 12.07 1.22 -9.17
C GLY A 171 13.38 1.97 -8.95
N SER A 172 14.49 1.24 -8.81
CA SER A 172 15.82 1.84 -8.68
C SER A 172 16.19 2.57 -9.97
N GLY A 173 16.66 3.81 -9.83
CA GLY A 173 16.94 4.69 -10.97
C GLY A 173 15.71 5.18 -11.74
N GLY A 174 14.49 4.91 -11.26
CA GLY A 174 13.23 5.33 -11.88
C GLY A 174 13.09 6.85 -11.98
N GLU A 175 12.29 7.30 -12.94
CA GLU A 175 11.90 8.71 -13.04
C GLU A 175 10.60 8.95 -12.27
N THR A 176 10.40 10.15 -11.74
CA THR A 176 9.07 10.59 -11.29
C THR A 176 8.17 10.84 -12.49
N LEU A 177 6.87 11.05 -12.24
CA LEU A 177 5.86 11.48 -13.23
C LEU A 177 6.25 12.73 -14.07
N PHE A 178 7.36 13.41 -13.75
CA PHE A 178 7.91 14.57 -14.45
C PHE A 178 9.30 14.35 -15.06
N GLY A 179 9.73 13.09 -15.25
CA GLY A 179 11.04 12.77 -15.84
C GLY A 179 12.22 13.09 -14.92
N GLN A 180 11.98 13.19 -13.61
CA GLN A 180 13.05 13.42 -12.63
C GLN A 180 13.56 12.09 -12.09
N LYS A 181 14.81 11.74 -12.39
CA LYS A 181 15.47 10.54 -11.87
C LYS A 181 15.49 10.51 -10.33
N THR A 182 15.47 9.30 -9.76
CA THR A 182 15.58 9.05 -8.31
C THR A 182 16.67 9.90 -7.66
N GLY A 183 16.33 10.48 -6.51
CA GLY A 183 17.21 11.35 -5.74
C GLY A 183 16.47 12.55 -5.16
N PRO A 184 17.08 13.31 -4.23
CA PRO A 184 16.51 14.53 -3.66
C PRO A 184 16.10 15.49 -4.78
N SER A 185 14.80 15.58 -5.00
CA SER A 185 14.21 16.30 -6.11
C SER A 185 14.22 17.82 -5.85
N LYS A 186 14.53 18.65 -6.85
CA LYS A 186 14.30 20.12 -6.76
C LYS A 186 12.81 20.51 -6.86
N LEU A 187 11.93 19.58 -7.27
CA LEU A 187 10.48 19.71 -7.15
C LEU A 187 10.00 19.27 -5.75
N ALA A 188 10.87 18.65 -4.95
CA ALA A 188 10.66 18.20 -3.58
C ALA A 188 10.93 19.28 -2.53
N LYS A 189 10.53 20.53 -2.78
CA LYS A 189 10.56 21.56 -1.73
C LYS A 189 9.76 21.16 -0.47
N ASP A 190 8.85 20.20 -0.62
CA ASP A 190 7.96 19.70 0.43
C ASP A 190 8.29 18.26 0.89
N LEU A 191 9.28 17.56 0.30
CA LEU A 191 9.68 16.25 0.82
C LEU A 191 10.77 16.41 1.88
N PRO A 192 10.72 15.63 2.97
CA PRO A 192 11.81 15.57 3.92
C PRO A 192 13.13 15.18 3.24
N ASP A 193 14.26 15.68 3.75
CA ASP A 193 15.60 15.37 3.22
C ASP A 193 15.82 13.84 3.20
N PRO A 194 15.90 13.19 2.02
CA PRO A 194 15.92 11.74 1.92
C PRO A 194 17.19 11.14 2.53
N THR A 195 18.26 11.92 2.71
CA THR A 195 19.50 11.46 3.35
C THR A 195 19.35 11.26 4.86
N LYS A 196 18.28 11.79 5.46
CA LYS A 196 17.96 11.64 6.89
C LYS A 196 17.10 10.42 7.17
N TYR A 197 16.71 9.68 6.14
CA TYR A 197 15.77 8.58 6.24
C TYR A 197 16.28 7.33 5.54
N LYS A 198 15.86 6.18 6.04
CA LYS A 198 16.31 4.90 5.52
C LYS A 198 15.52 4.57 4.25
N HIS A 199 16.22 4.42 3.14
CA HIS A 199 15.72 3.69 1.98
C HIS A 199 16.63 2.49 1.76
N LEU A 200 16.04 1.37 1.37
CA LEU A 200 16.67 0.06 1.31
C LEU A 200 16.69 -0.43 -0.14
N SER A 201 17.87 -0.81 -0.60
CA SER A 201 18.09 -1.53 -1.85
C SER A 201 18.85 -2.81 -1.52
N SER A 202 18.51 -3.93 -2.17
CA SER A 202 19.14 -5.21 -1.87
C SER A 202 19.06 -6.16 -3.07
N GLU A 203 19.92 -7.17 -3.09
CA GLU A 203 19.90 -8.27 -4.07
C GLU A 203 18.83 -9.33 -3.74
N SER A 204 18.07 -9.19 -2.64
CA SER A 204 16.96 -10.08 -2.29
C SER A 204 15.78 -9.36 -1.65
N TYR A 205 14.56 -9.83 -1.92
CA TYR A 205 13.34 -9.25 -1.36
C TYR A 205 13.28 -9.32 0.17
N ASP A 206 13.78 -10.39 0.80
CA ASP A 206 13.78 -10.49 2.27
C ASP A 206 14.65 -9.41 2.93
N ALA A 207 15.79 -9.09 2.33
CA ALA A 207 16.70 -8.07 2.83
C ALA A 207 16.23 -6.64 2.50
N LEU A 208 15.31 -6.45 1.54
CA LEU A 208 14.65 -5.15 1.32
C LEU A 208 13.83 -4.69 2.54
N PHE A 209 13.48 -5.60 3.44
CA PHE A 209 12.69 -5.29 4.64
C PHE A 209 13.52 -5.16 5.91
N ASP A 210 14.85 -5.20 5.82
CA ASP A 210 15.72 -5.14 7.01
C ASP A 210 15.62 -3.78 7.73
N GLY A 211 15.11 -3.84 8.96
CA GLY A 211 14.93 -2.66 9.82
C GLY A 211 13.79 -1.75 9.39
N ILE A 212 12.82 -2.27 8.64
CA ILE A 212 11.49 -1.67 8.55
C ILE A 212 10.90 -1.58 9.96
N LEU A 213 10.33 -0.42 10.26
CA LEU A 213 9.65 -0.14 11.51
C LEU A 213 8.18 -0.52 11.39
N SER A 214 7.61 -1.03 12.49
CA SER A 214 6.15 -1.07 12.63
C SER A 214 5.60 0.36 12.54
N ASP A 215 4.33 0.50 12.16
CA ASP A 215 3.65 1.80 12.12
C ASP A 215 3.70 2.49 13.51
N SER A 216 3.60 1.70 14.58
CA SER A 216 3.70 2.21 15.95
C SER A 216 5.09 2.80 16.27
N ASP A 217 6.16 2.19 15.74
CA ASP A 217 7.52 2.67 15.93
C ASP A 217 7.84 3.82 14.99
N MET A 218 7.31 3.80 13.77
CA MET A 218 7.45 4.87 12.80
C MET A 218 6.83 6.17 13.32
N LEU A 219 5.69 6.14 14.00
CA LEU A 219 5.10 7.31 14.65
C LEU A 219 6.02 7.93 15.71
N LYS A 220 6.78 7.11 16.45
CA LYS A 220 7.72 7.59 17.48
C LYS A 220 8.90 8.37 16.88
N THR A 221 9.20 8.18 15.59
CA THR A 221 10.27 8.91 14.90
C THR A 221 9.88 10.37 14.57
N GLY A 222 8.58 10.67 14.50
CA GLY A 222 8.06 11.98 14.07
C GLY A 222 8.16 12.25 12.56
N ILE A 223 8.59 11.26 11.75
CA ILE A 223 8.69 11.39 10.28
C ILE A 223 7.29 11.40 9.65
N VAL A 224 6.42 10.53 10.15
CA VAL A 224 4.99 10.49 9.86
C VAL A 224 4.28 11.15 11.04
N SER A 225 3.49 12.20 10.79
CA SER A 225 2.71 12.89 11.82
C SER A 225 1.61 11.99 12.36
N ASP A 226 0.90 11.37 11.43
CA ASP A 226 -0.23 10.50 11.60
C ASP A 226 -0.42 9.72 10.30
N TYR A 227 -0.94 8.50 10.39
CA TYR A 227 -1.36 7.73 9.21
C TYR A 227 -2.75 8.13 8.73
N THR A 228 -3.19 9.34 9.11
CA THR A 228 -4.49 9.88 8.78
C THR A 228 -4.29 11.00 7.79
N GLY A 229 -4.82 10.87 6.57
CA GLY A 229 -4.79 11.94 5.59
C GLY A 229 -5.74 13.09 5.96
N SER A 230 -6.11 13.90 4.97
CA SER A 230 -7.19 14.89 5.15
C SER A 230 -8.46 14.16 5.62
N LYS A 231 -9.08 14.59 6.73
CA LYS A 231 -10.33 13.99 7.21
C LYS A 231 -11.37 13.98 6.10
N ILE A 232 -11.76 12.79 5.64
CA ILE A 232 -12.93 12.63 4.77
C ILE A 232 -14.14 12.58 5.70
N GLU A 233 -15.07 13.51 5.51
CA GLU A 233 -16.41 13.39 6.11
C GLU A 233 -16.99 12.03 5.71
N PRO A 234 -17.56 11.25 6.64
CA PRO A 234 -18.23 10.00 6.28
C PRO A 234 -19.19 10.30 5.13
N LEU A 235 -19.10 9.54 4.03
CA LEU A 235 -20.16 9.57 3.05
C LEU A 235 -21.45 9.29 3.80
N SER A 236 -22.43 10.19 3.68
CA SER A 236 -23.74 10.02 4.31
C SER A 236 -24.20 8.60 4.02
N SER A 237 -24.38 7.82 5.09
CA SER A 237 -24.70 6.40 5.07
C SER A 237 -25.68 6.05 3.95
N PHE A 238 -25.26 5.14 3.06
CA PHE A 238 -26.15 4.44 2.12
C PHE A 238 -26.56 3.11 2.74
#